data_AF-A0A966MJH7-F1
#
_entry.id   AF-A0A966MJH7-F1
#
_cell.length_a   1.000
_cell.length_b   1.000
_cell.length_c   1.000
_cell.angle_alpha   90.00
_cell.angle_beta   90.00
_cell.angle_gamma   90.00
#
_symmetry.space_group_name_H-M   'P 1'
#
loop_
_entity.id
_entity.type
_entity.pdbx_description
1 polymer ?
#
loop_
_entity_poly.entity_id
_entity_poly.type
_entity_poly.pdbx_seq_one_letter_code
_entity_poly.pdbx_strand_id
1 'polypeptide(L)'
;MRWCCSKRRRCEMENDNFDLALIAWRDDGAWRVSELPENSTSDIGIVLDELRSKQVNGGSLALLAIDDEFFIVIRQIGMKMQMAMSDVMAALDYEIAAEVLELLSIWCSCKWRCSSWSGNP
;
A
#
# COMPACT_ATOMS: atom_id res chain seq x y z
N MET A 1 -10.58 -29.75 -7.33
CA MET A 1 -9.85 -28.76 -6.50
C MET A 1 -10.72 -27.52 -6.39
N ARG A 2 -11.34 -27.35 -5.23
CA ARG A 2 -12.45 -26.43 -4.97
C ARG A 2 -11.87 -25.22 -4.25
N TRP A 3 -11.63 -24.13 -4.99
CA TRP A 3 -11.26 -22.84 -4.43
C TRP A 3 -12.50 -22.25 -3.74
N CYS A 4 -12.47 -22.18 -2.41
CA CYS A 4 -13.47 -21.48 -1.61
C CYS A 4 -13.12 -19.99 -1.60
N CYS A 5 -13.51 -19.26 -2.64
CA CYS A 5 -13.38 -17.80 -2.70
C CYS A 5 -14.57 -17.18 -1.95
N SER A 6 -14.51 -17.16 -0.62
CA SER A 6 -15.60 -16.67 0.23
C SER A 6 -15.43 -15.19 0.60
N LYS A 7 -15.68 -14.30 -0.37
CA LYS A 7 -16.43 -13.03 -0.21
C LYS A 7 -16.40 -12.26 -1.51
N ARG A 8 -17.32 -12.62 -2.41
CA ARG A 8 -17.71 -11.77 -3.53
C ARG A 8 -18.70 -10.76 -2.98
N ARG A 9 -18.23 -9.62 -2.46
CA ARG A 9 -19.09 -8.44 -2.34
C ARG A 9 -19.19 -7.80 -3.73
N ARG A 10 -20.43 -7.57 -4.09
CA ARG A 10 -20.93 -7.00 -5.33
C ARG A 10 -20.43 -5.55 -5.42
N CYS A 11 -19.95 -5.14 -6.58
CA CYS A 11 -19.79 -3.73 -6.91
C CYS A 11 -21.20 -3.12 -7.01
N GLU A 12 -21.75 -2.68 -5.87
CA GLU A 12 -22.81 -1.68 -5.85
C GLU A 12 -22.05 -0.34 -5.83
N MET A 13 -22.19 0.43 -6.91
CA MET A 13 -21.68 1.80 -6.98
C MET A 13 -22.66 2.67 -6.17
N GLU A 14 -22.37 2.86 -4.89
CA GLU A 14 -22.94 3.94 -4.09
C GLU A 14 -21.78 4.91 -3.82
N ASN A 15 -22.02 6.20 -4.02
CA ASN A 15 -21.01 7.25 -4.06
C ASN A 15 -20.55 7.61 -2.63
N ASP A 16 -20.03 6.60 -1.93
CA ASP A 16 -19.46 6.67 -0.59
C ASP A 16 -17.95 6.59 -0.74
N ASN A 17 -17.23 7.49 -0.08
CA ASN A 17 -15.77 7.45 0.02
C ASN A 17 -15.29 6.02 0.30
N PHE A 18 -14.55 5.45 -0.65
CA PHE A 18 -14.16 4.06 -0.60
C PHE A 18 -12.72 3.94 -0.12
N ASP A 19 -12.58 3.57 1.14
CA ASP A 19 -11.31 3.20 1.73
C ASP A 19 -10.98 1.74 1.40
N LEU A 20 -9.78 1.54 0.83
CA LEU A 20 -9.27 0.22 0.49
C LEU A 20 -7.89 0.01 1.08
N ALA A 21 -7.75 -0.95 1.99
CA ALA A 21 -6.45 -1.36 2.51
C ALA A 21 -6.19 -2.84 2.21
N LEU A 22 -5.16 -3.11 1.41
CA LEU A 22 -4.78 -4.45 0.97
C LEU A 22 -3.32 -4.74 1.31
N ILE A 23 -3.03 -5.97 1.70
CA ILE A 23 -1.67 -6.50 1.82
C ILE A 23 -1.51 -7.73 0.93
N ALA A 24 -0.44 -7.75 0.16
CA ALA A 24 -0.01 -8.85 -0.67
C ALA A 24 1.36 -9.36 -0.22
N TRP A 25 1.50 -10.67 -0.04
CA TRP A 25 2.78 -11.29 0.31
C TRP A 25 3.01 -12.56 -0.46
N ARG A 26 4.26 -13.02 -0.48
CA ARG A 26 4.62 -14.32 -1.03
C ARG A 26 4.59 -15.38 0.06
N ASP A 27 3.83 -16.43 -0.19
CA ASP A 27 3.76 -17.61 0.64
C ASP A 27 3.88 -18.85 -0.24
N ASP A 28 4.86 -19.70 0.06
CA ASP A 28 5.18 -20.93 -0.69
C ASP A 28 5.19 -20.77 -2.23
N GLY A 29 5.78 -19.66 -2.71
CA GLY A 29 5.88 -19.36 -4.15
C GLY A 29 4.61 -18.80 -4.80
N ALA A 30 3.50 -18.71 -4.07
CA ALA A 30 2.26 -18.09 -4.52
C ALA A 30 2.08 -16.68 -3.94
N TRP A 31 1.41 -15.80 -4.69
CA TRP A 31 0.94 -14.52 -4.15
C TRP A 31 -0.34 -14.75 -3.35
N ARG A 32 -0.34 -14.27 -2.10
CA ARG A 32 -1.53 -14.17 -1.26
C ARG A 32 -1.86 -12.71 -1.06
N VAL A 33 -3.14 -12.40 -1.06
CA VAL A 33 -3.66 -11.05 -0.83
C VAL A 33 -4.71 -11.15 0.26
N SER A 34 -4.68 -10.24 1.22
CA SER A 34 -5.74 -10.07 2.20
C SER A 34 -6.05 -8.59 2.38
N GLU A 35 -7.27 -8.33 2.80
CA GLU A 35 -7.69 -7.02 3.27
C GLU A 35 -7.06 -6.75 4.64
N LEU A 36 -6.60 -5.52 4.84
CA LEU A 36 -6.16 -5.02 6.12
C LEU A 36 -7.37 -4.51 6.92
N PRO A 37 -7.28 -4.41 8.25
CA PRO A 37 -8.41 -3.93 9.05
C PRO A 37 -8.75 -2.47 8.71
N GLU A 38 -10.02 -2.08 8.89
CA GLU A 38 -10.54 -0.75 8.51
C GLU A 38 -9.80 0.42 9.16
N ASN A 39 -9.16 0.23 10.32
CA ASN A 39 -8.34 1.26 10.98
C ASN A 39 -6.97 1.50 10.33
N SER A 40 -6.61 0.72 9.30
CA SER A 40 -5.33 0.84 8.60
C SER A 40 -5.22 2.11 7.75
N THR A 41 -6.34 2.72 7.39
CA THR A 41 -6.38 4.01 6.68
C THR A 41 -6.19 5.21 7.61
N SER A 42 -6.26 5.01 8.93
CA SER A 42 -6.01 6.07 9.92
C SER A 42 -4.63 5.96 10.58
N ASP A 43 -4.07 4.76 10.71
CA ASP A 43 -2.79 4.53 11.38
C ASP A 43 -1.86 3.68 10.51
N ILE A 44 -0.79 4.32 10.02
CA ILE A 44 0.21 3.66 9.16
C ILE A 44 1.00 2.59 9.92
N GLY A 45 1.14 2.71 11.23
CA GLY A 45 1.88 1.77 12.09
C GLY A 45 1.30 0.36 12.01
N ILE A 46 -0.03 0.25 11.97
CA ILE A 46 -0.74 -1.02 11.82
C ILE A 46 -0.34 -1.72 10.52
N VAL A 47 -0.25 -0.96 9.43
CA VAL A 47 0.16 -1.49 8.12
C VAL A 47 1.62 -1.95 8.16
N LEU A 48 2.50 -1.16 8.79
CA LEU A 48 3.92 -1.51 8.91
C LEU A 48 4.12 -2.79 9.74
N ASP A 49 3.35 -2.98 10.80
CA ASP A 49 3.40 -4.18 11.64
C ASP A 49 2.88 -5.41 10.89
N GLU A 50 1.80 -5.27 10.13
CA GLU A 50 1.29 -6.35 9.27
C GLU A 50 2.28 -6.71 8.15
N LEU A 51 2.90 -5.72 7.51
CA LEU A 51 3.97 -5.94 6.52
C LEU A 51 5.17 -6.67 7.11
N ARG A 52 5.49 -6.38 8.38
CA ARG A 52 6.55 -7.06 9.12
C ARG A 52 6.18 -8.50 9.47
N SER A 53 4.92 -8.76 9.84
CA SER A 53 4.44 -10.09 10.18
C SER A 53 4.43 -11.04 8.97
N LYS A 54 4.15 -10.52 7.76
CA LYS A 54 3.99 -11.33 6.52
C LYS A 54 5.26 -11.46 5.67
N GLN A 55 6.44 -11.26 6.23
CA GLN A 55 7.71 -11.25 5.49
C GLN A 55 8.30 -12.63 5.16
N VAL A 56 7.45 -13.60 4.81
CA VAL A 56 7.81 -15.03 4.85
C VAL A 56 8.74 -15.46 3.70
N ASN A 57 8.63 -14.89 2.48
CA ASN A 57 9.36 -15.44 1.31
C ASN A 57 9.64 -14.46 0.15
N GLY A 58 10.29 -13.33 0.44
CA GLY A 58 10.76 -12.40 -0.62
C GLY A 58 10.07 -11.04 -0.63
N GLY A 59 9.33 -10.73 0.44
CA GLY A 59 8.78 -9.42 0.71
C GLY A 59 7.26 -9.38 0.72
N SER A 60 6.75 -8.29 1.28
CA SER A 60 5.36 -7.94 1.42
C SER A 60 5.11 -6.58 0.76
N LEU A 61 3.88 -6.37 0.31
CA LEU A 61 3.42 -5.15 -0.36
C LEU A 61 2.08 -4.76 0.27
N ALA A 62 1.90 -3.50 0.63
CA ALA A 62 0.62 -2.95 1.03
C ALA A 62 0.21 -1.86 0.05
N LEU A 63 -1.09 -1.76 -0.16
CA LEU A 63 -1.74 -0.70 -0.92
C LEU A 63 -2.87 -0.16 -0.06
N LEU A 64 -2.83 1.14 0.20
CA LEU A 64 -3.89 1.89 0.83
C LEU A 64 -4.43 2.88 -0.20
N ALA A 65 -5.73 2.86 -0.46
CA ALA A 65 -6.43 3.94 -1.14
C ALA A 65 -7.38 4.56 -0.11
N ILE A 66 -7.31 5.88 0.02
CA ILE A 66 -8.05 6.64 1.03
C ILE A 66 -8.95 7.60 0.28
N ASP A 67 -10.25 7.54 0.57
CA ASP A 67 -11.26 8.48 0.06
C ASP A 67 -11.25 8.67 -1.48
N ASP A 68 -10.73 7.69 -2.24
CA ASP A 68 -10.43 7.80 -3.70
C ASP A 68 -9.58 9.03 -4.10
N GLU A 69 -9.03 9.77 -3.13
CA GLU A 69 -8.29 11.00 -3.36
C GLU A 69 -6.81 10.71 -3.57
N PHE A 70 -6.26 9.79 -2.78
CA PHE A 70 -4.86 9.40 -2.90
C PHE A 70 -4.65 7.94 -2.52
N PHE A 71 -3.50 7.42 -2.95
CA PHE A 71 -3.07 6.08 -2.58
C PHE A 71 -1.62 6.06 -2.14
N ILE A 72 -1.34 5.15 -1.21
CA ILE A 72 -0.02 4.88 -0.66
C ILE A 72 0.32 3.43 -0.97
N VAL A 73 1.53 3.23 -1.50
CA VAL A 73 2.08 1.90 -1.77
C VAL A 73 3.32 1.71 -0.92
N ILE A 74 3.34 0.63 -0.15
CA ILE A 74 4.46 0.29 0.73
C ILE A 74 4.96 -1.08 0.34
N ARG A 75 6.24 -1.19 0.04
CA ARG A 75 6.90 -2.44 -0.28
C ARG A 75 8.02 -2.71 0.72
N GLN A 76 7.97 -3.86 1.37
CA GLN A 76 9.03 -4.31 2.26
C GLN A 76 9.70 -5.57 1.73
N ILE A 77 11.03 -5.52 1.59
CA ILE A 77 11.85 -6.66 1.17
C ILE A 77 13.00 -6.81 2.15
N GLY A 78 12.86 -7.74 3.08
CA GLY A 78 13.78 -7.89 4.20
C GLY A 78 13.94 -6.57 4.96
N MET A 79 15.17 -6.07 5.06
CA MET A 79 15.48 -4.82 5.77
C MET A 79 15.18 -3.55 4.96
N LYS A 80 14.85 -3.66 3.67
CA LYS A 80 14.57 -2.49 2.83
C LYS A 80 13.06 -2.23 2.78
N MET A 81 12.68 -1.04 3.22
CA MET A 81 11.32 -0.53 3.09
C MET A 81 11.32 0.58 2.03
N GLN A 82 10.41 0.47 1.07
CA GLN A 82 10.19 1.47 0.03
C GLN A 82 8.73 1.90 0.11
N MET A 83 8.49 3.20 0.10
CA MET A 83 7.16 3.78 0.12
C MET A 83 7.00 4.72 -1.06
N ALA A 84 5.77 4.86 -1.55
CA ALA A 84 5.39 5.82 -2.56
C ALA A 84 3.99 6.33 -2.24
N MET A 85 3.77 7.61 -2.45
CA MET A 85 2.49 8.28 -2.26
C MET A 85 2.13 8.98 -3.58
N SER A 86 0.87 8.90 -3.99
CA SER A 86 0.41 9.45 -5.27
C SER A 86 0.39 10.96 -5.29
N ASP A 87 -0.08 11.58 -4.20
CA ASP A 87 -0.18 13.02 -4.03
C ASP A 87 0.41 13.43 -2.69
N VAL A 88 1.32 14.40 -2.73
CA VAL A 88 1.96 14.96 -1.53
C VAL A 88 1.12 16.05 -0.87
N MET A 89 0.23 16.70 -1.63
CA MET A 89 -0.63 17.76 -1.09
C MET A 89 -1.67 17.22 -0.12
N ALA A 90 -2.03 15.94 -0.24
CA ALA A 90 -2.89 15.25 0.73
C ALA A 90 -2.36 15.31 2.17
N ALA A 91 -1.04 15.48 2.37
CA ALA A 91 -0.44 15.66 3.70
C ALA A 91 -0.89 16.94 4.42
N LEU A 92 -1.52 17.89 3.72
CA LEU A 92 -2.09 19.11 4.32
C LEU A 92 -3.44 18.85 4.98
N ASP A 93 -4.19 17.88 4.45
CA ASP A 93 -5.58 17.61 4.84
C ASP A 93 -5.73 16.30 5.63
N TYR A 94 -4.81 15.34 5.44
CA TYR A 94 -4.86 14.01 6.04
C TYR A 94 -3.64 13.71 6.92
N GLU A 95 -3.90 13.34 8.18
CA GLU A 95 -2.87 13.01 9.18
C GLU A 95 -2.00 11.83 8.73
N ILE A 96 -2.60 10.76 8.21
CA ILE A 96 -1.86 9.60 7.68
C ILE A 96 -0.92 9.97 6.52
N ALA A 97 -1.31 10.92 5.66
CA ALA A 97 -0.46 11.36 4.55
C ALA A 97 0.73 12.19 5.07
N ALA A 98 0.52 12.99 6.12
CA ALA A 98 1.59 13.71 6.80
C ALA A 98 2.61 12.75 7.43
N GLU A 99 2.14 11.72 8.12
CA GLU A 99 3.02 10.68 8.70
C GLU A 99 3.82 9.94 7.63
N VAL A 100 3.18 9.53 6.53
CA VAL A 100 3.86 8.87 5.41
C VAL A 100 4.91 9.78 4.77
N LEU A 101 4.61 11.08 4.65
CA LEU A 101 5.57 12.05 4.12
C LEU A 101 6.79 12.21 5.02
N GLU A 102 6.60 12.23 6.35
CA GLU A 102 7.70 12.25 7.31
C GLU A 102 8.58 10.99 7.20
N LEU A 103 7.95 9.82 7.10
CA LEU A 103 8.65 8.56 6.85
C LEU A 103 9.43 8.58 5.52
N LEU A 104 8.84 9.12 4.45
CA LEU A 104 9.53 9.27 3.16
C LEU A 104 10.73 10.22 3.24
N SER A 105 10.63 11.29 4.01
CA SER A 105 11.71 12.27 4.21
C SER A 105 12.93 11.64 4.90
N ILE A 106 12.71 10.79 5.90
CA ILE A 106 13.77 10.06 6.61
C ILE A 106 14.45 9.03 5.71
N TRP A 107 13.70 8.41 4.80
CA TRP A 107 14.17 7.34 3.91
C TRP A 107 14.59 7.82 2.52
N CYS A 108 14.68 9.14 2.31
CA CYS A 108 14.91 9.75 1.00
C CYS A 108 16.34 9.50 0.47
N SER A 109 16.60 8.28 0.01
CA SER A 109 17.50 7.99 -1.09
C SER A 109 16.63 7.84 -2.33
N CYS A 110 16.46 8.93 -3.07
CA CYS A 110 15.87 8.96 -4.41
C CYS A 110 16.41 7.82 -5.29
N LYS A 111 15.71 6.69 -5.35
CA LYS A 111 15.94 5.60 -6.31
C LYS A 111 14.63 5.16 -6.97
N TRP A 112 13.75 6.12 -7.23
CA TRP A 112 12.71 6.02 -8.26
C TRP A 112 12.94 7.12 -9.28
N ARG A 113 14.17 7.20 -9.82
CA ARG A 113 14.41 7.98 -11.03
C ARG A 113 13.71 7.25 -12.17
N CYS A 114 12.64 7.88 -12.66
CA CYS A 114 12.08 7.73 -13.99
C CYS A 114 13.20 7.46 -15.01
N SER A 115 13.36 6.20 -15.42
CA SER A 115 14.27 5.81 -16.50
C SER A 115 13.53 4.87 -17.46
N SER A 116 12.56 5.42 -18.18
CA SER A 116 12.08 4.85 -19.45
C SER A 116 11.24 5.81 -20.31
N TRP A 117 10.97 7.04 -19.86
CA TRP A 117 10.47 8.10 -20.76
C TRP A 117 11.62 8.98 -21.25
N SER A 118 12.46 8.41 -22.12
CA SER A 118 13.11 9.18 -23.18
C SER A 118 12.45 8.76 -24.48
N GLY A 119 11.29 9.35 -24.76
CA GLY A 119 10.83 9.47 -26.14
C GLY A 119 11.83 10.34 -26.87
N ASN A 120 12.70 9.71 -27.66
CA ASN A 120 13.34 10.39 -28.77
C ASN A 120 12.36 10.26 -29.95
N PRO A 121 12.10 11.32 -30.72
CA PRO A 121 11.31 11.22 -31.95
C PRO A 121 11.96 10.29 -32.98
#